data_AF-A0A1Z9Q6Z2-F1
#
_entry.id   AF-A0A1Z9Q6Z2-F1
#
_cell.length_a   1.000
_cell.length_b   1.000
_cell.length_c   1.000
_cell.angle_alpha   90.00
_cell.angle_beta   90.00
_cell.angle_gamma   90.00
#
_symmetry.space_group_name_H-M   'P 1'
#
loop_
_entity.id
_entity.type
_entity.pdbx_description
1 polymer ?
#
loop_
_entity_poly.entity_id
_entity_poly.type
_entity_poly.pdbx_seq_one_letter_code
_entity_poly.pdbx_strand_id
1 'polypeptide(L)'
;MAGRLRGPVRGRICLIHSGRCGSTVLARMLEEHPGLYWDGETLGRRLRWWLNEHPDAYLGPRSGACPFEEVKRRFWRSPGTRFGFEVMPRHLMAFGLTDIAACERLLAGVGAGQRITLLRRNQLRRLISTERGAIHGVMHERVRDGRAAGGKRPFEMPLDRLHSFAGKPMSIEEGLTEYASSDAMIPVLGGSDALHLVYEDDVLADPRIAYEKVVAFLGLESTHPEVPLRRTNPGRLEDVVSNAAAIRERLRNTCWAWMCHE
;
A
#
# COMPACT_ATOMS: atom_id res chain seq x y z
N MET A 1 20.11 -38.20 -6.48
CA MET A 1 18.96 -37.78 -7.32
C MET A 1 18.91 -36.27 -7.36
N ALA A 2 19.21 -35.63 -8.50
CA ALA A 2 19.04 -34.19 -8.65
C ALA A 2 17.54 -33.89 -8.78
N GLY A 3 16.94 -33.27 -7.78
CA GLY A 3 15.54 -32.85 -7.83
C GLY A 3 15.35 -31.88 -9.01
N ARG A 4 14.37 -32.14 -9.89
CA ARG A 4 13.99 -31.22 -10.95
C ARG A 4 13.63 -29.87 -10.31
N LEU A 5 14.39 -28.82 -10.63
CA LEU A 5 14.04 -27.45 -10.27
C LEU A 5 12.64 -27.15 -10.82
N ARG A 6 11.66 -26.97 -9.95
CA ARG A 6 10.32 -26.55 -10.36
C ARG A 6 10.36 -25.04 -10.57
N GLY A 7 10.09 -24.60 -11.80
CA GLY A 7 9.85 -23.19 -12.07
C GLY A 7 8.60 -22.69 -11.33
N PRO A 8 8.41 -21.37 -11.21
CA PRO A 8 7.19 -20.83 -10.62
C PRO A 8 5.95 -21.16 -11.45
N VAL A 9 4.79 -21.15 -10.79
CA VAL A 9 3.50 -21.34 -11.45
C VAL A 9 3.20 -20.14 -12.36
N ARG A 10 2.63 -20.38 -13.54
CA ARG A 10 2.19 -19.31 -14.46
C ARG A 10 1.03 -18.51 -13.84
N GLY A 11 0.95 -17.23 -14.20
CA GLY A 11 -0.03 -16.30 -13.65
C GLY A 11 0.52 -15.61 -12.40
N ARG A 12 0.95 -14.36 -12.55
CA ARG A 12 1.41 -13.53 -11.43
C ARG A 12 0.23 -12.74 -10.88
N ILE A 13 0.28 -12.50 -9.57
CA ILE A 13 -0.74 -11.77 -8.82
C ILE A 13 -0.17 -10.39 -8.51
N CYS A 14 -0.92 -9.33 -8.83
CA CYS A 14 -0.55 -7.96 -8.50
C CYS A 14 -1.57 -7.33 -7.56
N LEU A 15 -1.13 -6.92 -6.37
CA LEU A 15 -1.90 -6.05 -5.48
C LEU A 15 -1.55 -4.60 -5.79
N ILE A 16 -2.52 -3.86 -6.32
CA ILE A 16 -2.41 -2.43 -6.61
C ILE A 16 -3.07 -1.68 -5.45
N HIS A 17 -2.33 -0.80 -4.78
CA HIS A 17 -2.84 -0.17 -3.58
C HIS A 17 -2.33 1.26 -3.39
N SER A 18 -2.96 1.99 -2.48
CA SER A 18 -2.64 3.40 -2.21
C SER A 18 -1.54 3.58 -1.15
N GLY A 19 -1.22 2.52 -0.43
CA GLY A 19 -0.32 2.57 0.72
C GLY A 19 -1.01 3.16 1.95
N ARG A 20 -0.64 2.68 3.14
CA ARG A 20 -1.35 3.01 4.41
C ARG A 20 -2.86 2.67 4.37
N CYS A 21 -3.24 1.69 3.55
CA CYS A 21 -4.60 1.18 3.34
C CYS A 21 -4.78 -0.26 3.84
N GLY A 22 -3.90 -0.76 4.71
CA GLY A 22 -3.95 -2.15 5.18
C GLY A 22 -3.27 -3.18 4.27
N SER A 23 -2.70 -2.76 3.13
CA SER A 23 -1.99 -3.69 2.23
C SER A 23 -0.90 -4.49 2.92
N THR A 24 -0.14 -3.88 3.84
CA THR A 24 0.93 -4.59 4.55
C THR A 24 0.41 -5.69 5.48
N VAL A 25 -0.73 -5.50 6.16
CA VAL A 25 -1.28 -6.57 7.02
C VAL A 25 -1.79 -7.71 6.16
N LEU A 26 -2.50 -7.40 5.07
CA LEU A 26 -2.95 -8.39 4.09
C LEU A 26 -1.77 -9.15 3.45
N ALA A 27 -0.73 -8.44 3.01
CA ALA A 27 0.47 -9.01 2.41
C ALA A 27 1.17 -10.01 3.34
N ARG A 28 1.25 -9.70 4.64
CA ARG A 28 1.84 -10.62 5.63
C ARG A 28 1.00 -11.87 5.83
N MET A 29 -0.32 -11.75 5.84
CA MET A 29 -1.22 -12.90 5.90
C MET A 29 -1.11 -13.77 4.63
N LEU A 30 -0.94 -13.15 3.46
CA LEU A 30 -0.70 -13.86 2.19
C LEU A 30 0.68 -14.53 2.13
N GLU A 31 1.69 -13.96 2.80
CA GLU A 31 3.03 -14.55 2.93
C GLU A 31 3.01 -15.88 3.70
N GLU A 32 2.05 -16.06 4.62
CA GLU A 32 1.86 -17.31 5.38
C GLU A 32 1.13 -18.41 4.60
N HIS A 33 0.52 -18.09 3.45
CA HIS A 33 -0.28 -19.06 2.69
C HIS A 33 0.63 -20.03 1.88
N PRO A 34 0.49 -21.37 2.03
CA PRO A 34 1.42 -22.34 1.45
C PRO A 34 1.46 -22.37 -0.09
N GLY A 35 0.36 -21.99 -0.74
CA GLY A 35 0.26 -21.86 -2.20
C GLY A 35 0.87 -20.58 -2.80
N LEU A 36 1.34 -19.65 -1.98
CA LEU A 36 1.79 -18.33 -2.41
C LEU A 36 3.24 -18.06 -2.04
N TYR A 37 3.94 -17.37 -2.92
CA TYR A 37 5.13 -16.60 -2.58
C TYR A 37 4.79 -15.12 -2.74
N TRP A 38 4.68 -14.40 -1.62
CA TRP A 38 4.36 -12.98 -1.63
C TRP A 38 5.62 -12.14 -1.49
N ASP A 39 6.06 -11.53 -2.59
CA ASP A 39 7.31 -10.78 -2.62
C ASP A 39 7.20 -9.41 -1.92
N GLY A 40 5.99 -8.87 -1.82
CA GLY A 40 5.69 -7.53 -1.31
C GLY A 40 5.95 -6.43 -2.34
N GLU A 41 6.27 -5.21 -1.87
CA GLU A 41 6.51 -4.04 -2.72
C GLU A 41 7.83 -4.13 -3.53
N THR A 42 7.85 -4.95 -4.58
CA THR A 42 9.01 -5.18 -5.46
C THR A 42 9.59 -3.86 -5.97
N LEU A 43 8.76 -3.03 -6.62
CA LEU A 43 9.16 -1.74 -7.17
C LEU A 43 9.44 -0.71 -6.05
N GLY A 44 8.69 -0.78 -4.95
CA GLY A 44 8.85 0.11 -3.79
C GLY A 44 10.19 -0.06 -3.08
N ARG A 45 10.71 -1.29 -2.98
CA ARG A 45 12.06 -1.54 -2.44
C ARG A 45 13.14 -0.87 -3.27
N ARG A 46 13.04 -0.95 -4.60
CA ARG A 46 13.99 -0.29 -5.51
C ARG A 46 13.88 1.23 -5.45
N LEU A 47 12.67 1.76 -5.26
CA LEU A 47 12.46 3.19 -5.04
C LEU A 47 13.09 3.65 -3.72
N ARG A 48 12.81 2.97 -2.60
CA ARG A 48 13.38 3.29 -1.29
C ARG A 48 14.91 3.26 -1.28
N TRP A 49 15.51 2.20 -1.83
CA TRP A 49 16.96 2.11 -1.94
C TRP A 49 17.55 3.31 -2.69
N TRP A 50 16.92 3.72 -3.79
CA TRP A 50 17.40 4.85 -4.58
C TRP A 50 17.24 6.19 -3.86
N LEU A 51 16.11 6.41 -3.18
CA LEU A 51 15.88 7.62 -2.36
C LEU A 51 16.88 7.70 -1.20
N ASN A 52 17.30 6.57 -0.64
CA ASN A 52 18.34 6.55 0.39
C ASN A 52 19.71 6.95 -0.17
N GLU A 53 20.02 6.61 -1.42
CA GLU A 53 21.26 7.04 -2.09
C GLU A 53 21.19 8.48 -2.60
N HIS A 54 19.98 9.00 -2.85
CA HIS A 54 19.74 10.32 -3.43
C HIS A 54 18.63 11.04 -2.64
N PRO A 55 18.90 11.47 -1.39
CA PRO A 55 17.88 12.02 -0.49
C PRO A 55 17.21 13.29 -1.02
N ASP A 56 17.91 14.07 -1.84
CA ASP A 56 17.42 15.32 -2.43
C ASP A 56 16.79 15.14 -3.82
N ALA A 57 16.71 13.90 -4.31
CA ALA A 57 16.27 13.66 -5.68
C ALA A 57 14.74 13.70 -5.83
N TYR A 58 14.31 14.35 -6.90
CA TYR A 58 12.91 14.42 -7.29
C TYR A 58 12.37 13.04 -7.71
N LEU A 59 11.13 12.75 -7.34
CA LEU A 59 10.43 11.52 -7.72
C LEU A 59 9.98 11.62 -9.19
N GLY A 60 10.87 11.26 -10.11
CA GLY A 60 10.65 11.33 -11.56
C GLY A 60 11.11 10.08 -12.32
N PRO A 61 10.93 10.05 -13.66
CA PRO A 61 11.41 8.96 -14.49
C PRO A 61 12.92 8.76 -14.32
N ARG A 62 13.30 7.60 -13.78
CA ARG A 62 14.70 7.23 -13.58
C ARG A 62 15.25 6.61 -14.86
N SER A 63 16.25 7.24 -15.46
CA SER A 63 16.95 6.71 -16.63
C SER A 63 17.63 5.37 -16.32
N GLY A 64 17.44 4.36 -17.17
CA GLY A 64 18.13 3.07 -17.09
C GLY A 64 17.51 2.02 -16.16
N ALA A 65 16.42 2.32 -15.46
CA ALA A 65 15.74 1.36 -14.60
C ALA A 65 14.53 0.74 -15.32
N CYS A 66 14.58 -0.57 -15.61
CA CYS A 66 13.47 -1.30 -16.21
C CYS A 66 12.61 -1.97 -15.12
N PRO A 67 11.39 -1.49 -14.81
CA PRO A 67 10.54 -2.08 -13.77
C PRO A 67 10.14 -3.53 -14.08
N PHE A 68 10.10 -3.88 -15.36
CA PHE A 68 9.76 -5.21 -15.84
C PHE A 68 10.81 -6.27 -15.47
N GLU A 69 12.09 -5.96 -15.67
CA GLU A 69 13.19 -6.87 -15.31
C GLU A 69 13.31 -7.06 -13.80
N GLU A 70 12.98 -6.04 -13.02
CA GLU A 70 12.94 -6.14 -11.56
C GLU A 70 11.91 -7.19 -11.09
N VAL A 71 10.68 -7.14 -11.63
CA VAL A 71 9.63 -8.11 -11.30
C VAL A 71 9.99 -9.50 -11.81
N LYS A 72 10.48 -9.62 -13.06
CA LYS A 72 10.88 -10.91 -13.65
C LYS A 72 12.00 -11.60 -12.87
N ARG A 73 13.01 -10.85 -12.42
CA ARG A 73 14.11 -11.42 -11.63
C ARG A 73 13.62 -12.01 -10.31
N ARG A 74 12.64 -11.37 -9.67
CA ARG A 74 12.11 -11.82 -8.37
C ARG A 74 11.11 -12.95 -8.49
N PHE A 75 10.38 -13.03 -9.61
CA PHE A 75 9.50 -14.15 -9.93
C PHE A 75 10.19 -15.52 -9.79
N TRP A 76 11.44 -15.64 -10.24
CA TRP A 76 12.20 -16.90 -10.14
C TRP A 76 12.54 -17.35 -8.70
N ARG A 77 12.24 -16.52 -7.68
CA ARG A 77 12.38 -16.89 -6.26
C ARG A 77 11.20 -17.69 -5.70
N SER A 78 10.18 -17.97 -6.52
CA SER A 78 8.95 -18.68 -6.13
C SER A 78 8.82 -20.09 -6.74
N PRO A 79 9.78 -20.99 -6.51
CA PRO A 79 9.73 -22.32 -7.13
C PRO A 79 8.51 -23.11 -6.63
N GLY A 80 7.67 -23.55 -7.56
CA GLY A 80 6.51 -24.39 -7.25
C GLY A 80 5.30 -23.68 -6.61
N THR A 81 5.32 -22.36 -6.45
CA THR A 81 4.19 -21.56 -5.92
C THR A 81 3.75 -20.47 -6.90
N ARG A 82 2.59 -19.87 -6.65
CA ARG A 82 2.16 -18.67 -7.38
C ARG A 82 2.86 -17.44 -6.83
N PHE A 83 3.29 -16.55 -7.71
CA PHE A 83 4.04 -15.34 -7.35
C PHE A 83 3.12 -14.13 -7.20
N GLY A 84 3.14 -13.49 -6.04
CA GLY A 84 2.43 -12.24 -5.77
C GLY A 84 3.39 -11.08 -5.49
N PHE A 85 3.01 -9.87 -5.89
CA PHE A 85 3.76 -8.64 -5.61
C PHE A 85 2.84 -7.43 -5.49
N GLU A 86 3.38 -6.34 -4.93
CA GLU A 86 2.65 -5.09 -4.67
C GLU A 86 3.17 -3.93 -5.52
N VAL A 87 2.23 -3.13 -6.03
CA VAL A 87 2.49 -1.90 -6.77
C VAL A 87 1.61 -0.77 -6.21
N MET A 88 2.18 0.43 -6.20
CA MET A 88 1.45 1.67 -5.92
C MET A 88 1.62 2.60 -7.13
N PRO A 89 0.66 3.48 -7.44
CA PRO A 89 0.78 4.43 -8.55
C PRO A 89 2.10 5.23 -8.49
N ARG A 90 2.52 5.67 -7.30
CA ARG A 90 3.82 6.36 -7.12
C ARG A 90 5.04 5.52 -7.50
N HIS A 91 4.97 4.19 -7.39
CA HIS A 91 6.05 3.33 -7.87
C HIS A 91 6.14 3.45 -9.38
N LEU A 92 5.02 3.35 -10.08
CA LEU A 92 4.95 3.42 -11.55
C LEU A 92 5.44 4.78 -12.04
N MET A 93 5.00 5.87 -11.41
CA MET A 93 5.47 7.23 -11.71
C MET A 93 6.99 7.37 -11.55
N ALA A 94 7.58 6.80 -10.49
CA ALA A 94 9.04 6.81 -10.28
C ALA A 94 9.84 5.97 -11.29
N PHE A 95 9.17 5.21 -12.15
CA PHE A 95 9.75 4.52 -13.31
C PHE A 95 9.33 5.17 -14.64
N GLY A 96 8.74 6.36 -14.61
CA GLY A 96 8.31 7.08 -15.82
C GLY A 96 7.03 6.57 -16.45
N LEU A 97 6.28 5.72 -15.75
CA LEU A 97 5.00 5.21 -16.21
C LEU A 97 3.91 6.16 -15.73
N THR A 98 3.69 7.22 -16.49
CA THR A 98 2.79 8.33 -16.13
C THR A 98 1.41 8.22 -16.77
N ASP A 99 1.25 7.37 -17.78
CA ASP A 99 -0.04 7.09 -18.42
C ASP A 99 -0.52 5.65 -18.16
N ILE A 100 -1.84 5.46 -18.20
CA ILE A 100 -2.49 4.17 -17.95
C ILE A 100 -2.03 3.11 -18.96
N ALA A 101 -1.87 3.45 -20.24
CA ALA A 101 -1.48 2.49 -21.25
C ALA A 101 -0.06 1.93 -21.02
N ALA A 102 0.88 2.77 -20.56
CA ALA A 102 2.22 2.34 -20.17
C ALA A 102 2.18 1.42 -18.94
N CYS A 103 1.35 1.74 -17.96
CA CYS A 103 1.15 0.89 -16.78
C CYS A 103 0.55 -0.47 -17.15
N GLU A 104 -0.46 -0.49 -18.03
CA GLU A 104 -1.06 -1.72 -18.55
C GLU A 104 -0.06 -2.57 -19.32
N ARG A 105 0.76 -1.97 -20.20
CA ARG A 105 1.84 -2.68 -20.89
C ARG A 105 2.82 -3.32 -19.91
N LEU A 106 3.18 -2.64 -18.82
CA LEU A 106 4.00 -3.22 -17.77
C LEU A 106 3.30 -4.42 -17.13
N LEU A 107 2.08 -4.25 -16.63
CA LEU A 107 1.35 -5.30 -15.90
C LEU A 107 1.10 -6.53 -16.78
N ALA A 108 0.67 -6.33 -18.02
CA ALA A 108 0.51 -7.40 -19.01
C ALA A 108 1.85 -8.05 -19.35
N GLY A 109 2.89 -7.25 -19.56
CA GLY A 109 4.23 -7.73 -19.89
C GLY A 109 4.85 -8.58 -18.79
N VAL A 110 4.67 -8.20 -17.51
CA VAL A 110 5.09 -9.03 -16.37
C VAL A 110 4.11 -10.17 -16.12
N GLY A 111 3.08 -10.39 -16.94
CA GLY A 111 2.13 -11.49 -16.80
C GLY A 111 1.31 -11.44 -15.50
N ALA A 112 0.99 -10.22 -15.02
CA ALA A 112 0.08 -10.01 -13.90
C ALA A 112 -1.38 -10.21 -14.34
N GLY A 113 -1.74 -11.48 -14.53
CA GLY A 113 -3.06 -11.90 -15.02
C GLY A 113 -4.15 -11.89 -13.96
N GLN A 114 -3.79 -11.88 -12.67
CA GLN A 114 -4.74 -11.71 -11.56
C GLN A 114 -4.40 -10.42 -10.83
N ARG A 115 -5.37 -9.52 -10.74
CA ARG A 115 -5.19 -8.20 -10.13
C ARG A 115 -6.14 -8.03 -8.97
N ILE A 116 -5.63 -7.44 -7.90
CA ILE A 116 -6.37 -7.10 -6.70
C ILE A 116 -6.13 -5.61 -6.47
N THR A 117 -7.16 -4.85 -6.15
CA THR A 117 -7.01 -3.44 -5.77
C THR A 117 -7.37 -3.25 -4.31
N LEU A 118 -6.61 -2.45 -3.57
CA LEU A 118 -6.95 -2.09 -2.19
C LEU A 118 -6.89 -0.58 -1.96
N LEU A 119 -8.06 -0.01 -1.72
CA LEU A 119 -8.28 1.42 -1.48
C LEU A 119 -8.54 1.72 -0.01
N ARG A 120 -8.45 3.00 0.35
CA ARG A 120 -8.93 3.52 1.63
C ARG A 120 -9.73 4.78 1.35
N ARG A 121 -11.02 4.81 1.70
CA ARG A 121 -11.87 5.98 1.41
C ARG A 121 -11.45 7.19 2.23
N ASN A 122 -11.11 6.99 3.51
CA ASN A 122 -10.71 8.07 4.39
C ASN A 122 -9.23 8.47 4.18
N GLN A 123 -9.01 9.43 3.29
CA GLN A 123 -7.67 9.95 2.94
C GLN A 123 -7.03 10.74 4.07
N LEU A 124 -7.82 11.39 4.94
CA LEU A 124 -7.29 12.09 6.11
C LEU A 124 -6.58 11.12 7.05
N ARG A 125 -7.21 9.97 7.34
CA ARG A 125 -6.60 8.93 8.18
C ARG A 125 -5.35 8.31 7.53
N ARG A 126 -5.30 8.24 6.21
CA ARG A 126 -4.11 7.83 5.45
C ARG A 126 -2.99 8.85 5.62
N LEU A 127 -3.28 10.14 5.42
CA LEU A 127 -2.36 11.26 5.55
C LEU A 127 -1.77 11.35 6.96
N ILE A 128 -2.63 11.35 7.99
CA ILE A 128 -2.21 11.28 9.40
C ILE A 128 -1.28 10.10 9.64
N SER A 129 -1.60 8.93 9.05
CA SER A 129 -0.76 7.76 9.21
C SER A 129 0.60 7.89 8.54
N THR A 130 0.69 8.59 7.41
CA THR A 130 1.95 8.88 6.72
C THR A 130 2.80 9.85 7.56
N GLU A 131 2.21 10.97 7.99
CA GLU A 131 2.91 11.99 8.78
C GLU A 131 3.40 11.44 10.11
N ARG A 132 2.57 10.66 10.81
CA ARG A 132 2.98 9.97 12.04
C ARG A 132 4.20 9.08 11.80
N GLY A 133 4.21 8.38 10.67
CA GLY A 133 5.32 7.50 10.28
C GLY A 133 6.59 8.28 9.98
N ALA A 134 6.48 9.43 9.31
CA ALA A 134 7.60 10.33 9.02
C ALA A 134 8.20 10.95 10.29
N ILE A 135 7.34 11.43 11.20
CA ILE A 135 7.77 12.09 12.46
C ILE A 135 8.40 11.09 13.44
N HIS A 136 7.83 9.89 13.60
CA HIS A 136 8.26 8.94 14.62
C HIS A 136 9.14 7.80 14.10
N GLY A 137 9.39 7.72 12.78
CA GLY A 137 10.19 6.65 12.16
C GLY A 137 9.57 5.25 12.22
N VAL A 138 8.31 5.11 12.69
CA VAL A 138 7.62 3.82 12.84
C VAL A 138 6.41 3.76 11.93
N MET A 139 6.55 3.01 10.83
CA MET A 139 5.48 2.80 9.86
C MET A 139 4.49 1.72 10.29
N HIS A 140 4.92 0.67 11.00
CA HIS A 140 4.05 -0.45 11.36
C HIS A 140 4.23 -0.85 12.83
N GLU A 141 3.13 -1.27 13.45
CA GLU A 141 3.13 -1.77 14.81
C GLU A 141 2.88 -3.28 14.80
N ARG A 142 3.89 -4.04 15.20
CA ARG A 142 3.79 -5.50 15.32
C ARG A 142 3.02 -5.85 16.59
N VAL A 143 2.24 -6.94 16.53
CA VAL A 143 1.76 -7.59 17.75
C VAL A 143 3.00 -8.13 18.48
N ARG A 144 3.29 -7.61 19.68
CA ARG A 144 4.25 -8.22 20.62
C ARG A 144 3.45 -8.86 21.74
N ASP A 145 3.86 -10.06 22.17
CA ASP A 145 3.21 -10.87 23.20
C ASP A 145 2.71 -10.02 24.37
N GLY A 146 1.38 -9.88 24.47
CA GLY A 146 0.65 -9.37 25.64
C GLY A 146 0.84 -7.92 26.06
N ARG A 147 1.82 -7.16 25.54
CA ARG A 147 1.95 -5.74 25.90
C ARG A 147 0.95 -4.91 25.12
N ALA A 148 -0.01 -4.30 25.83
CA ALA A 148 -0.75 -3.17 25.31
C ALA A 148 0.27 -2.19 24.74
N ALA A 149 0.12 -1.83 23.46
CA ALA A 149 0.86 -0.72 22.88
C ALA A 149 0.57 0.47 23.79
N GLY A 150 1.56 0.90 24.59
CA GLY A 150 1.40 2.05 25.46
C GLY A 150 0.87 3.18 24.57
N GLY A 151 -0.34 3.67 24.87
CA GLY A 151 -1.07 4.61 24.02
C GLY A 151 -0.13 5.72 23.60
N LYS A 152 0.31 5.69 22.33
CA LYS A 152 1.27 6.68 21.86
C LYS A 152 0.57 8.03 21.94
N ARG A 153 1.20 8.98 22.61
CA ARG A 153 0.65 10.33 22.78
C ARG A 153 0.24 10.89 21.41
N PRO A 154 -0.89 11.61 21.33
CA PRO A 154 -1.25 12.34 20.13
C PRO A 154 -0.08 13.22 19.66
N PHE A 155 0.13 13.29 18.35
CA PHE A 155 1.17 14.14 17.76
C PHE A 155 0.53 15.36 17.10
N GLU A 156 1.29 16.45 17.00
CA GLU A 156 0.84 17.62 16.26
C GLU A 156 1.12 17.42 14.78
N MET A 157 0.07 17.40 13.95
CA MET A 157 0.22 17.24 12.50
C MET A 157 0.37 18.61 11.84
N PRO A 158 1.45 18.89 11.08
CA PRO A 158 1.56 20.11 10.30
C PRO A 158 0.39 20.25 9.31
N LEU A 159 -0.14 21.46 9.13
CA LEU A 159 -1.24 21.69 8.17
C LEU A 159 -0.76 22.26 6.84
N ASP A 160 0.40 22.93 6.80
CA ASP A 160 0.94 23.63 5.62
C ASP A 160 2.34 23.13 5.21
N ARG A 161 2.84 22.09 5.87
CA ARG A 161 4.19 21.54 5.66
C ARG A 161 4.20 20.01 5.70
N LEU A 162 3.18 19.42 5.11
CA LEU A 162 3.07 17.97 4.99
C LEU A 162 4.14 17.42 4.04
N HIS A 163 4.50 16.16 4.25
CA HIS A 163 5.46 15.47 3.39
C HIS A 163 4.83 15.18 2.03
N SER A 164 5.41 15.75 0.96
CA SER A 164 5.09 15.36 -0.41
C SER A 164 6.08 14.34 -0.94
N PHE A 165 5.59 13.45 -1.79
CA PHE A 165 6.44 12.59 -2.60
C PHE A 165 7.28 13.38 -3.62
N ALA A 166 6.84 14.58 -4.00
CA ALA A 166 7.55 15.48 -4.91
C ALA A 166 8.61 16.38 -4.21
N GLY A 167 8.82 16.20 -2.90
CA GLY A 167 9.82 16.96 -2.13
C GLY A 167 9.44 18.41 -1.83
N LYS A 168 8.19 18.81 -2.07
CA LYS A 168 7.68 20.15 -1.74
C LYS A 168 6.74 20.10 -0.53
N PRO A 169 6.81 21.06 0.41
CA PRO A 169 5.80 21.18 1.45
C PRO A 169 4.40 21.32 0.84
N MET A 170 3.42 20.61 1.38
CA MET A 170 2.02 20.70 0.95
C MET A 170 1.12 21.12 2.11
N SER A 171 0.06 21.83 1.76
CA SER A 171 -1.13 21.99 2.60
C SER A 171 -1.89 20.69 2.75
N ILE A 172 -2.73 20.60 3.78
CA ILE A 172 -3.62 19.47 4.02
C ILE A 172 -4.56 19.23 2.84
N GLU A 173 -5.06 20.28 2.19
CA GLU A 173 -5.91 20.16 1.01
C GLU A 173 -5.16 19.59 -0.19
N GLU A 174 -3.93 20.05 -0.43
CA GLU A 174 -3.07 19.55 -1.50
C GLU A 174 -2.72 18.07 -1.26
N GLY A 175 -2.37 17.69 -0.03
CA GLY A 175 -2.09 16.31 0.32
C GLY A 175 -3.29 15.37 0.13
N LEU A 176 -4.49 15.81 0.53
CA LEU A 176 -5.73 15.05 0.31
C LEU A 176 -6.06 14.92 -1.18
N THR A 177 -5.84 15.98 -1.96
CA THR A 177 -6.05 15.99 -3.41
C THR A 177 -5.07 15.07 -4.13
N GLU A 178 -3.79 15.09 -3.74
CA GLU A 178 -2.76 14.20 -4.28
C GLU A 178 -3.13 12.73 -4.03
N TYR A 179 -3.59 12.41 -2.81
CA TYR A 179 -3.99 11.07 -2.43
C TYR A 179 -5.23 10.59 -3.17
N ALA A 180 -6.26 11.44 -3.29
CA ALA A 180 -7.46 11.11 -4.05
C ALA A 180 -7.16 10.91 -5.54
N SER A 181 -6.29 11.74 -6.13
CA SER A 181 -5.88 11.61 -7.52
C SER A 181 -5.11 10.31 -7.77
N SER A 182 -4.21 9.94 -6.83
CA SER A 182 -3.50 8.66 -6.89
C SER A 182 -4.47 7.47 -6.80
N ASP A 183 -5.46 7.56 -5.92
CA ASP A 183 -6.42 6.48 -5.68
C ASP A 183 -7.39 6.28 -6.86
N ALA A 184 -7.73 7.35 -7.60
CA ALA A 184 -8.55 7.27 -8.79
C ALA A 184 -7.92 6.38 -9.89
N MET A 185 -6.60 6.25 -9.94
CA MET A 185 -5.91 5.38 -10.91
C MET A 185 -6.03 3.89 -10.57
N ILE A 186 -6.24 3.55 -9.29
CA ILE A 186 -6.11 2.17 -8.80
C ILE A 186 -7.18 1.24 -9.40
N PRO A 187 -8.48 1.58 -9.41
CA PRO A 187 -9.50 0.76 -10.07
C PRO A 187 -9.24 0.59 -11.57
N VAL A 188 -8.79 1.65 -12.24
CA VAL A 188 -8.49 1.64 -13.68
C VAL A 188 -7.36 0.65 -13.99
N LEU A 189 -6.28 0.67 -13.18
CA LEU A 189 -5.17 -0.29 -13.29
C LEU A 189 -5.56 -1.72 -12.86
N GLY A 190 -6.59 -1.86 -12.01
CA GLY A 190 -7.16 -3.16 -11.68
C GLY A 190 -7.83 -3.80 -12.89
N GLY A 191 -8.59 -3.02 -13.66
CA GLY A 191 -9.46 -3.55 -14.71
C GLY A 191 -10.74 -4.16 -14.14
N SER A 192 -11.69 -4.52 -15.02
CA SER A 192 -13.01 -5.02 -14.64
C SER A 192 -13.01 -6.34 -13.89
N ASP A 193 -12.01 -7.18 -14.17
CA ASP A 193 -11.95 -8.55 -13.65
C ASP A 193 -11.13 -8.64 -12.34
N ALA A 194 -10.70 -7.49 -11.81
CA ALA A 194 -9.97 -7.44 -10.56
C ALA A 194 -10.87 -7.67 -9.34
N LEU A 195 -10.28 -8.23 -8.29
CA LEU A 195 -10.89 -8.16 -6.96
C LEU A 195 -10.69 -6.76 -6.39
N HIS A 196 -11.80 -6.05 -6.19
CA HIS A 196 -11.78 -4.72 -5.58
C HIS A 196 -12.05 -4.78 -4.08
N LEU A 197 -11.06 -4.35 -3.30
CA LEU A 197 -11.14 -4.27 -1.85
C LEU A 197 -11.09 -2.80 -1.38
N VAL A 198 -11.79 -2.54 -0.28
CA VAL A 198 -11.83 -1.26 0.41
C VAL A 198 -11.47 -1.49 1.86
N TYR A 199 -10.52 -0.71 2.38
CA TYR A 199 -10.02 -0.82 3.74
C TYR A 199 -11.13 -0.80 4.78
N GLU A 200 -12.05 0.16 4.67
CA GLU A 200 -13.17 0.33 5.60
C GLU A 200 -14.12 -0.88 5.62
N ASP A 201 -14.35 -1.51 4.48
CA ASP A 201 -15.32 -2.61 4.34
C ASP A 201 -14.66 -3.99 4.60
N ASP A 202 -13.39 -4.14 4.21
CA ASP A 202 -12.75 -5.46 4.08
C ASP A 202 -11.60 -5.69 5.06
N VAL A 203 -11.06 -4.63 5.66
CA VAL A 203 -9.83 -4.73 6.49
C VAL A 203 -10.01 -4.15 7.89
N LEU A 204 -10.80 -3.09 8.01
CA LEU A 204 -10.87 -2.26 9.22
C LEU A 204 -11.35 -3.03 10.45
N ALA A 205 -12.42 -3.81 10.29
CA ALA A 205 -13.00 -4.60 11.37
C ALA A 205 -12.16 -5.85 11.66
N ASP A 206 -11.87 -6.64 10.63
CA ASP A 206 -10.98 -7.80 10.69
C ASP A 206 -10.26 -7.99 9.34
N PRO A 207 -8.92 -7.90 9.29
CA PRO A 207 -8.12 -8.16 8.08
C PRO A 207 -8.33 -9.55 7.46
N ARG A 208 -8.86 -10.52 8.23
CA ARG A 208 -9.23 -11.84 7.72
C ARG A 208 -10.30 -11.76 6.64
N ILE A 209 -11.20 -10.78 6.69
CA ILE A 209 -12.24 -10.61 5.66
C ILE A 209 -11.61 -10.38 4.27
N ALA A 210 -10.65 -9.45 4.18
CA ALA A 210 -9.91 -9.22 2.95
C ALA A 210 -9.09 -10.45 2.52
N TYR A 211 -8.45 -11.12 3.47
CA TYR A 211 -7.70 -12.34 3.18
C TYR A 211 -8.58 -13.43 2.56
N GLU A 212 -9.74 -13.73 3.16
CA GLU A 212 -10.71 -14.73 2.67
C GLU A 212 -11.17 -14.40 1.25
N LYS A 213 -11.50 -13.13 0.99
CA LYS A 213 -11.86 -12.66 -0.35
C LYS A 213 -10.74 -12.90 -1.37
N VAL A 214 -9.49 -12.63 -0.99
CA VAL A 214 -8.33 -12.83 -1.86
C VAL A 214 -8.10 -14.30 -2.15
N VAL A 215 -8.06 -15.18 -1.15
CA VAL A 215 -7.81 -16.61 -1.38
C VAL A 215 -8.93 -17.24 -2.22
N ALA A 216 -10.19 -16.87 -1.97
CA ALA A 216 -11.33 -17.29 -2.78
C ALA A 216 -11.21 -16.80 -4.25
N PHE A 217 -10.89 -15.52 -4.46
CA PHE A 217 -10.67 -14.97 -5.80
C PHE A 217 -9.53 -15.66 -6.55
N LEU A 218 -8.48 -16.07 -5.82
CA LEU A 218 -7.36 -16.81 -6.40
C LEU A 218 -7.66 -18.29 -6.60
N GLY A 219 -8.80 -18.81 -6.13
CA GLY A 219 -9.12 -20.23 -6.16
C GLY A 219 -8.16 -21.06 -5.32
N LEU A 220 -7.80 -20.55 -4.15
CA LEU A 220 -6.96 -21.22 -3.16
C LEU A 220 -7.82 -21.70 -1.99
N GLU A 221 -7.39 -22.78 -1.35
CA GLU A 221 -8.00 -23.22 -0.09
C GLU A 221 -7.64 -22.24 1.02
N SER A 222 -8.63 -21.78 1.77
CA SER A 222 -8.38 -20.84 2.86
C SER A 222 -7.56 -21.49 3.98
N THR A 223 -6.65 -20.72 4.56
CA THR A 223 -5.97 -21.08 5.81
C THR A 223 -6.36 -20.10 6.92
N HIS A 224 -5.82 -20.30 8.12
CA HIS A 224 -6.05 -19.40 9.25
C HIS A 224 -4.76 -18.65 9.61
N PRO A 225 -4.32 -17.67 8.80
CA PRO A 225 -3.13 -16.90 9.11
C PRO A 225 -3.34 -16.07 10.39
N GLU A 226 -2.25 -15.83 11.09
CA GLU A 226 -2.27 -14.89 12.20
C GLU A 226 -2.43 -13.46 11.67
N VAL A 227 -2.89 -12.53 12.51
CA VAL A 227 -2.95 -11.10 12.15
C VAL A 227 -1.71 -10.42 12.75
N PRO A 228 -0.64 -10.19 11.98
CA PRO A 228 0.68 -9.88 12.54
C PRO A 228 0.85 -8.41 12.95
N LEU A 229 -0.06 -7.53 12.48
CA LEU A 229 0.06 -6.08 12.61
C LEU A 229 -1.19 -5.47 13.25
N ARG A 230 -0.97 -4.39 14.00
CA ARG A 230 -2.02 -3.54 14.55
C ARG A 230 -2.09 -2.20 13.84
N ARG A 231 -3.25 -1.56 13.92
CA ARG A 231 -3.46 -0.20 13.41
C ARG A 231 -2.60 0.78 14.21
N THR A 232 -2.00 1.72 13.49
CA THR A 232 -1.15 2.76 14.11
C THR A 232 -1.95 4.00 14.52
N ASN A 233 -3.17 4.19 14.01
CA ASN A 233 -4.06 5.30 14.36
C ASN A 233 -5.50 4.83 14.65
N PRO A 234 -5.71 3.96 15.65
CA PRO A 234 -7.05 3.54 16.05
C PRO A 234 -7.79 4.67 16.78
N GLY A 235 -9.13 4.57 16.84
CA GLY A 235 -9.96 5.47 17.65
C GLY A 235 -10.32 6.79 16.97
N ARG A 236 -10.72 7.76 17.77
CA ARG A 236 -11.18 9.09 17.31
C ARG A 236 -9.98 9.92 16.83
N LEU A 237 -10.24 11.03 16.14
CA LEU A 237 -9.17 11.88 15.61
C LEU A 237 -8.29 12.46 16.73
N GLU A 238 -8.93 12.93 17.81
CA GLU A 238 -8.27 13.48 19.01
C GLU A 238 -7.42 12.46 19.78
N ASP A 239 -7.68 11.16 19.62
CA ASP A 239 -6.84 10.11 20.21
C ASP A 239 -5.51 9.97 19.47
N VAL A 240 -5.41 10.53 18.25
CA VAL A 240 -4.28 10.33 17.34
C VAL A 240 -3.49 11.62 17.11
N VAL A 241 -4.17 12.76 16.99
CA VAL A 241 -3.55 14.07 16.72
C VAL A 241 -3.96 15.11 17.76
N SER A 242 -3.00 15.87 18.27
CA SER A 242 -3.22 16.86 19.32
C SER A 242 -3.97 18.11 18.81
N ASN A 243 -3.83 18.43 17.52
CA ASN A 243 -4.47 19.57 16.86
C ASN A 243 -5.73 19.19 16.07
N ALA A 244 -6.48 18.17 16.52
CA ALA A 244 -7.71 17.70 15.87
C ALA A 244 -8.75 18.81 15.62
N ALA A 245 -8.88 19.78 16.54
CA ALA A 245 -9.79 20.90 16.38
C ALA A 245 -9.40 21.81 15.19
N ALA A 246 -8.10 22.08 15.02
CA ALA A 246 -7.60 22.88 13.90
C ALA A 246 -7.81 22.17 12.56
N ILE A 247 -7.61 20.85 12.51
CA ILE A 247 -7.88 20.04 11.31
C ILE A 247 -9.37 20.13 10.93
N ARG A 248 -10.26 19.94 11.91
CA ARG A 248 -11.72 20.03 11.68
C ARG A 248 -12.11 21.40 11.16
N GLU A 249 -11.58 22.46 11.75
CA GLU A 249 -11.89 23.81 11.33
C GLU A 249 -11.38 24.08 9.91
N ARG A 250 -10.15 23.66 9.61
CA ARG A 250 -9.53 23.82 8.29
C ARG A 250 -10.34 23.11 7.19
N LEU A 251 -10.86 21.91 7.47
CA LEU A 251 -11.56 21.10 6.48
C LEU A 251 -13.08 21.30 6.45
N ARG A 252 -13.67 22.03 7.40
CA ARG A 252 -15.14 22.11 7.62
C ARG A 252 -15.95 22.43 6.36
N ASN A 253 -15.45 23.33 5.52
CA ASN A 253 -16.13 23.81 4.31
C ASN A 253 -15.55 23.20 3.03
N THR A 254 -14.88 22.06 3.12
CA THR A 254 -14.30 21.33 1.99
C THR A 254 -15.04 20.02 1.75
N CYS A 255 -14.85 19.41 0.58
CA CYS A 255 -15.35 18.06 0.31
C CYS A 255 -14.74 16.96 1.22
N TRP A 256 -13.74 17.31 2.02
CA TRP A 256 -13.04 16.40 2.93
C TRP A 256 -13.61 16.41 4.35
N ALA A 257 -14.56 17.30 4.68
CA ALA A 257 -15.06 17.51 6.04
C ALA A 257 -15.54 16.22 6.72
N TRP A 258 -16.22 15.35 5.98
CA TRP A 258 -16.75 14.08 6.49
C TRP A 258 -15.67 13.15 7.06
N MET A 259 -14.43 13.22 6.54
CA MET A 259 -13.31 12.37 6.96
C MET A 259 -12.87 12.60 8.41
N CYS A 260 -13.26 13.74 9.01
CA CYS A 260 -12.95 14.09 10.39
C CYS A 260 -13.80 13.34 11.45
N HIS A 261 -14.84 12.64 11.00
CA HIS A 261 -15.83 11.99 11.87
C HIS A 261 -15.78 10.45 11.82
N GLU A 262 -15.05 9.89 10.87
CA GLU A 262 -14.86 8.44 10.65
C GLU A 262 -13.54 7.88 11.22
#